data_AF-A0A7C6FZ59-F1
#
_entry.id   AF-A0A7C6FZ59-F1
#
_cell.length_a   1.000
_cell.length_b   1.000
_cell.length_c   1.000
_cell.angle_alpha   90.00
_cell.angle_beta   90.00
_cell.angle_gamma   90.00
#
_symmetry.space_group_name_H-M   'P 1'
#
loop_
_entity.id
_entity.type
_entity.pdbx_description
1 polymer ?
#
loop_
_entity_poly.entity_id
_entity_poly.type
_entity_poly.pdbx_seq_one_letter_code
_entity_poly.pdbx_strand_id
1 'polypeptide(L)'
;MSKAVKIILFLVFFAVFFEAGLFASYTIVTQQPPNPTDLIEMQINGISSLFNLGTPKIATPNNVKILNKNEVVEALKAKTGVDGINLETLTAQTYQNTNDANITVNITAMGYRDDKSGGTTNVSTIVIKSNETYSITATAVAVPKIDGVKIKVGSIVITSTRILYNR
;
A
#
# COMPACT_ATOMS: atom_id res chain seq x y z
N MET A 1 53.21 -0.90 -13.09
CA MET A 1 51.78 -0.66 -13.43
C MET A 1 51.49 0.83 -13.43
N SER A 2 50.88 1.36 -14.50
CA SER A 2 50.46 2.77 -14.59
C SER A 2 49.46 3.12 -13.48
N LYS A 3 49.48 4.37 -13.02
CA LYS A 3 48.54 4.89 -11.99
C LYS A 3 47.08 4.68 -12.40
N ALA A 4 46.77 4.85 -13.69
CA ALA A 4 45.44 4.61 -14.23
C ALA A 4 45.02 3.13 -14.13
N VAL A 5 45.94 2.20 -14.41
CA VAL A 5 45.68 0.76 -14.31
C VAL A 5 45.40 0.34 -12.87
N LYS A 6 46.10 0.94 -11.89
CA LYS A 6 45.83 0.68 -10.46
C LYS A 6 44.44 1.17 -10.03
N ILE A 7 43.99 2.32 -10.54
CA ILE A 7 42.67 2.89 -10.23
C ILE A 7 41.55 2.04 -10.84
N ILE A 8 41.71 1.62 -12.10
CA ILE A 8 40.72 0.75 -12.76
C ILE A 8 40.64 -0.61 -12.04
N LEU A 9 41.79 -1.18 -11.69
CA LEU A 9 41.83 -2.44 -10.94
C LEU A 9 41.14 -2.30 -9.58
N PHE A 10 41.36 -1.19 -8.87
CA PHE A 10 40.69 -0.89 -7.61
C PHE A 10 39.17 -0.76 -7.77
N LEU A 11 38.69 -0.07 -8.81
CA LEU A 11 37.26 0.06 -9.09
C LEU A 11 36.58 -1.29 -9.39
N VAL A 12 37.24 -2.14 -10.18
CA VAL A 12 36.74 -3.49 -10.48
C VAL A 12 36.70 -4.34 -9.21
N PHE A 13 37.75 -4.28 -8.38
CA PHE A 13 37.79 -4.99 -7.11
C PHE A 13 36.70 -4.49 -6.15
N PHE A 14 36.52 -3.17 -6.07
CA PHE A 14 35.48 -2.56 -5.25
C PHE A 14 34.09 -3.02 -5.68
N ALA A 15 33.79 -3.02 -6.98
CA ALA A 15 32.50 -3.51 -7.48
C ALA A 15 32.27 -4.98 -7.11
N VAL A 16 33.25 -5.86 -7.32
CA VAL A 16 33.11 -7.29 -6.99
C VAL A 16 32.89 -7.53 -5.49
N PHE A 17 33.62 -6.81 -4.63
CA PHE A 17 33.45 -6.94 -3.18
C PHE A 17 32.16 -6.29 -2.67
N PHE A 18 31.73 -5.20 -3.30
CA PHE A 18 30.46 -4.54 -3.02
C PHE A 18 29.28 -5.47 -3.31
N GLU A 19 29.29 -6.13 -4.47
CA GLU A 19 28.31 -7.16 -4.83
C GLU A 19 28.28 -8.27 -3.77
N ALA A 20 29.43 -8.89 -3.49
CA ALA A 20 29.53 -9.99 -2.51
C ALA A 20 29.05 -9.59 -1.10
N GLY A 21 29.32 -8.34 -0.68
CA GLY A 21 28.83 -7.80 0.59
C GLY A 21 27.31 -7.62 0.61
N LEU A 22 26.72 -7.22 -0.51
CA LEU A 22 25.26 -7.10 -0.67
C LEU A 22 24.58 -8.48 -0.68
N PHE A 23 25.20 -9.49 -1.31
CA PHE A 23 24.76 -10.88 -1.22
C PHE A 23 24.79 -11.40 0.22
N ALA A 24 25.86 -11.13 0.98
CA ALA A 24 25.99 -11.57 2.36
C ALA A 24 25.02 -10.87 3.32
N SER A 25 24.74 -9.58 3.12
CA SER A 25 23.77 -8.86 3.96
C SER A 25 22.34 -9.34 3.71
N TYR A 26 22.00 -9.67 2.46
CA TYR A 26 20.69 -10.23 2.12
C TYR A 26 20.46 -11.58 2.82
N THR A 27 21.43 -12.49 2.81
CA THR A 27 21.29 -13.80 3.47
C THR A 27 21.21 -13.70 4.98
N ILE A 28 21.96 -12.77 5.60
CA ILE A 28 21.92 -12.53 7.05
C ILE A 28 20.53 -12.04 7.49
N VAL A 29 19.90 -11.15 6.72
CA VAL A 29 18.61 -10.55 7.09
C VAL A 29 17.43 -11.46 6.73
N THR A 30 17.50 -12.15 5.60
CA THR A 30 16.37 -12.93 5.07
C THR A 30 16.41 -14.41 5.43
N GLN A 31 17.56 -14.94 5.88
CA GLN A 31 17.82 -16.36 6.12
C GLN A 31 17.52 -17.28 4.91
N GLN A 32 17.41 -16.71 3.71
CA GLN A 32 17.16 -17.45 2.48
C GLN A 32 18.37 -17.31 1.54
N PRO A 33 18.67 -18.35 0.72
CA PRO A 33 19.72 -18.26 -0.28
C PRO A 33 19.39 -17.12 -1.27
N PRO A 34 20.36 -16.24 -1.57
CA PRO A 34 20.09 -15.04 -2.35
C PRO A 34 19.94 -15.41 -3.83
N ASN A 35 18.91 -14.86 -4.48
CA ASN A 35 18.72 -14.99 -5.92
C ASN A 35 19.44 -13.84 -6.64
N PRO A 36 20.44 -14.10 -7.51
CA PRO A 36 21.22 -13.05 -8.16
C PRO A 36 20.39 -12.14 -9.06
N THR A 37 19.28 -12.62 -9.63
CA THR A 37 18.41 -11.81 -10.48
C THR A 37 17.70 -10.69 -9.68
N ASP A 38 17.19 -11.02 -8.49
CA ASP A 38 16.44 -10.07 -7.65
C ASP A 38 17.35 -8.95 -7.10
N LEU A 39 18.63 -9.25 -6.89
CA LEU A 39 19.62 -8.28 -6.37
C LEU A 39 20.10 -7.31 -7.44
N ILE A 40 20.23 -7.76 -8.69
CA ILE A 40 20.54 -6.89 -9.83
C ILE A 40 19.39 -5.89 -10.06
N GLU A 41 18.13 -6.35 -9.99
CA GLU A 41 16.96 -5.45 -10.13
C GLU A 41 16.92 -4.40 -9.01
N MET A 42 17.22 -4.79 -7.76
CA MET A 42 17.28 -3.86 -6.63
C MET A 42 18.37 -2.79 -6.81
N GLN A 43 19.53 -3.17 -7.36
CA GLN A 43 20.62 -2.23 -7.66
C GLN A 43 20.34 -1.32 -8.85
N ILE A 44 19.72 -1.83 -9.92
CA ILE A 44 19.27 -1.01 -11.05
C ILE A 44 18.24 0.02 -10.58
N ASN A 45 17.32 -0.38 -9.70
CA ASN A 45 16.34 0.52 -9.08
C ASN A 45 17.02 1.55 -8.15
N GLY A 46 18.03 1.14 -7.38
CA GLY A 46 18.83 2.04 -6.54
C GLY A 46 19.63 3.07 -7.35
N ILE A 47 20.35 2.64 -8.39
CA ILE A 47 21.18 3.51 -9.24
C ILE A 47 20.30 4.43 -10.11
N SER A 48 19.18 3.92 -10.64
CA SER A 48 18.23 4.76 -11.39
C SER A 48 17.61 5.86 -10.51
N SER A 49 17.38 5.61 -9.22
CA SER A 49 16.94 6.64 -8.27
C SER A 49 17.99 7.74 -7.99
N LEU A 50 19.28 7.42 -8.12
CA LEU A 50 20.38 8.36 -7.91
C LEU A 50 20.75 9.15 -9.18
N PHE A 51 20.59 8.54 -10.36
CA PHE A 51 20.91 9.18 -11.65
C PHE A 51 19.72 9.93 -12.29
N ASN A 52 18.53 9.86 -11.70
CA ASN A 52 17.41 10.71 -12.10
C ASN A 52 17.65 12.15 -11.57
N LEU A 53 18.47 12.93 -12.28
CA LEU A 53 18.73 14.37 -12.04
C LEU A 53 17.54 15.29 -12.45
N GLY A 54 16.33 14.74 -12.52
CA GLY A 54 15.08 15.47 -12.44
C GLY A 54 14.42 15.08 -11.14
N THR A 55 13.85 16.03 -10.40
CA THR A 55 13.02 15.74 -9.22
C THR A 55 12.21 14.49 -9.49
N PRO A 56 12.30 13.42 -8.66
CA PRO A 56 11.57 12.19 -8.91
C PRO A 56 10.12 12.61 -9.09
N LYS A 57 9.58 12.44 -10.30
CA LYS A 57 8.16 12.67 -10.54
C LYS A 57 7.47 11.52 -9.83
N ILE A 58 7.32 11.67 -8.52
CA ILE A 58 6.43 10.85 -7.70
C ILE A 58 5.11 10.99 -8.42
N ALA A 59 4.68 9.90 -9.09
CA ALA A 59 3.44 9.89 -9.82
C ALA A 59 2.37 10.42 -8.86
N THR A 60 1.78 11.57 -9.16
CA THR A 60 0.82 12.16 -8.24
C THR A 60 -0.46 11.36 -8.39
N PRO A 61 -0.99 10.76 -7.32
CA PRO A 61 -2.21 9.98 -7.43
C PRO A 61 -3.36 10.89 -7.81
N ASN A 62 -4.15 10.46 -8.78
CA ASN A 62 -5.38 11.13 -9.17
C ASN A 62 -6.51 10.66 -8.26
N ASN A 63 -7.15 11.60 -7.56
CA ASN A 63 -8.35 11.32 -6.80
C ASN A 63 -9.50 11.02 -7.76
N VAL A 64 -10.17 9.89 -7.56
CA VAL A 64 -11.31 9.45 -8.37
C VAL A 64 -12.56 9.31 -7.51
N LYS A 65 -13.69 9.80 -8.02
CA LYS A 65 -14.98 9.70 -7.34
C LYS A 65 -15.53 8.28 -7.43
N ILE A 66 -15.82 7.66 -6.30
CA ILE A 66 -16.45 6.34 -6.24
C ILE A 66 -17.96 6.50 -6.47
N LEU A 67 -18.50 5.83 -7.50
CA LEU A 67 -19.93 5.90 -7.83
C LEU A 67 -20.78 4.93 -6.99
N ASN A 68 -20.24 3.77 -6.64
CA ASN A 68 -20.93 2.72 -5.88
C ASN A 68 -20.46 2.64 -4.41
N LYS A 69 -20.48 3.77 -3.69
CA LYS A 69 -19.96 3.85 -2.31
C LYS A 69 -20.55 2.81 -1.36
N ASN A 70 -21.87 2.60 -1.40
CA ASN A 70 -22.55 1.68 -0.49
C ASN A 70 -22.10 0.23 -0.68
N GLU A 71 -22.00 -0.22 -1.93
CA GLU A 71 -21.53 -1.58 -2.27
C GLU A 71 -20.08 -1.79 -1.81
N VAL A 72 -19.24 -0.76 -1.97
CA VAL A 72 -17.83 -0.79 -1.54
C VAL A 72 -17.74 -0.86 -0.01
N VAL A 73 -18.57 -0.11 0.71
CA VAL A 73 -18.61 -0.14 2.18
C VAL A 73 -19.00 -1.51 2.69
N GLU A 74 -20.07 -2.11 2.17
CA GLU A 74 -20.51 -3.44 2.61
C GLU A 74 -19.42 -4.49 2.37
N ALA A 75 -18.73 -4.40 1.24
CA ALA A 75 -17.61 -5.29 0.93
C ALA A 75 -16.41 -5.10 1.85
N LEU A 76 -16.06 -3.86 2.18
CA LEU A 76 -14.99 -3.54 3.10
C LEU A 76 -15.34 -4.01 4.52
N LYS A 77 -16.58 -3.80 4.98
CA LYS A 77 -17.07 -4.32 6.26
C LYS A 77 -16.96 -5.84 6.34
N ALA A 78 -17.47 -6.54 5.33
CA ALA A 78 -17.43 -8.00 5.26
C ALA A 78 -15.99 -8.55 5.30
N LYS A 79 -15.02 -7.85 4.69
CA LYS A 79 -13.61 -8.27 4.65
C LYS A 79 -12.79 -7.88 5.88
N THR A 80 -13.16 -6.81 6.58
CA THR A 80 -12.37 -6.28 7.72
C THR A 80 -12.99 -6.58 9.08
N GLY A 81 -14.26 -6.98 9.14
CA GLY A 81 -14.95 -7.28 10.40
C GLY A 81 -15.16 -6.05 11.29
N VAL A 82 -15.30 -4.87 10.68
CA VAL A 82 -15.69 -3.63 11.35
C VAL A 82 -17.21 -3.44 11.27
N ASP A 83 -17.80 -2.78 12.27
CA ASP A 83 -19.25 -2.58 12.36
C ASP A 83 -19.74 -1.48 11.42
N GLY A 84 -18.90 -0.48 11.17
CA GLY A 84 -19.20 0.60 10.24
C GLY A 84 -17.98 1.20 9.56
N ILE A 85 -18.24 1.89 8.46
CA ILE A 85 -17.24 2.66 7.69
C ILE A 85 -17.80 4.04 7.43
N ASN A 86 -16.98 5.06 7.63
CA ASN A 86 -17.34 6.44 7.34
C ASN A 86 -17.24 6.73 5.84
N LEU A 87 -18.37 7.11 5.23
CA LEU A 87 -18.49 7.42 3.79
C LEU A 87 -17.81 8.72 3.37
N GLU A 88 -17.57 9.63 4.31
CA GLU A 88 -16.88 10.91 4.06
C GLU A 88 -15.37 10.71 3.93
N THR A 89 -14.81 9.74 4.67
CA THR A 89 -13.39 9.41 4.63
C THR A 89 -13.05 8.38 3.56
N LEU A 90 -14.07 7.79 2.92
CA LEU A 90 -13.92 6.87 1.80
C LEU A 90 -13.43 7.62 0.55
N THR A 91 -12.15 7.41 0.23
CA THR A 91 -11.47 8.00 -0.92
C THR A 91 -10.88 6.91 -1.80
N ALA A 92 -10.79 7.17 -3.10
CA ALA A 92 -10.12 6.31 -4.06
C ALA A 92 -9.11 7.11 -4.89
N GLN A 93 -7.94 6.52 -5.08
CA GLN A 93 -6.80 7.13 -5.75
C GLN A 93 -6.21 6.17 -6.78
N THR A 94 -5.82 6.66 -7.95
CA THR A 94 -5.13 5.85 -8.95
C THR A 94 -3.90 6.55 -9.49
N TYR A 95 -2.89 5.77 -9.86
CA TYR A 95 -1.73 6.25 -10.61
C TYR A 95 -1.87 5.98 -12.11
N GLN A 96 -2.92 5.27 -12.53
CA GLN A 96 -3.17 4.91 -13.92
C GLN A 96 -3.99 6.00 -14.63
N ASN A 97 -3.98 5.95 -15.96
CA ASN A 97 -4.77 6.87 -16.78
C ASN A 97 -6.25 6.46 -16.70
N THR A 98 -7.14 7.41 -16.42
CA THR A 98 -8.59 7.18 -16.31
C THR A 98 -9.26 6.83 -17.64
N ASN A 99 -8.51 6.86 -18.75
CA ASN A 99 -8.99 6.48 -20.08
C ASN A 99 -8.91 4.96 -20.34
N ASP A 100 -8.25 4.19 -19.47
CA ASP A 100 -8.12 2.75 -19.62
C ASP A 100 -9.43 2.02 -19.27
N ALA A 101 -9.69 0.87 -19.91
CA ALA A 101 -10.94 0.12 -19.70
C ALA A 101 -11.08 -0.44 -18.27
N ASN A 102 -9.96 -0.75 -17.61
CA ASN A 102 -9.89 -1.12 -16.21
C ASN A 102 -8.68 -0.45 -15.57
N ILE A 103 -8.86 0.15 -14.39
CA ILE A 103 -7.80 0.78 -13.62
C ILE A 103 -7.77 0.21 -12.21
N THR A 104 -6.59 0.18 -11.62
CA THR A 104 -6.37 -0.18 -10.22
C THR A 104 -6.49 1.07 -9.38
N VAL A 105 -7.30 1.00 -8.33
CA VAL A 105 -7.52 2.08 -7.38
C VAL A 105 -7.10 1.64 -5.98
N ASN A 106 -6.42 2.54 -5.28
CA ASN A 106 -6.17 2.47 -3.85
C ASN A 106 -7.33 3.15 -3.14
N ILE A 107 -8.03 2.39 -2.30
CA ILE A 107 -9.15 2.84 -1.50
C ILE A 107 -8.65 3.04 -0.07
N THR A 108 -8.95 4.19 0.51
CA THR A 108 -8.69 4.48 1.93
C THR A 108 -10.00 4.85 2.58
N ALA A 109 -10.29 4.28 3.76
CA ALA A 109 -11.49 4.57 4.52
C ALA A 109 -11.23 4.46 6.02
N MET A 110 -12.00 5.17 6.84
CA MET A 110 -12.01 4.99 8.29
C MET A 110 -13.18 4.11 8.70
N GLY A 111 -12.87 2.99 9.37
CA GLY A 111 -13.84 2.09 9.99
C GLY A 111 -13.93 2.29 11.49
N TYR A 112 -15.00 1.80 12.09
CA TYR A 112 -15.15 1.73 13.54
C TYR A 112 -15.74 0.37 13.94
N ARG A 113 -15.36 -0.08 15.14
CA ARG A 113 -15.99 -1.17 15.85
C ARG A 113 -16.71 -0.58 17.05
N ASP A 114 -17.93 -1.06 17.30
CA ASP A 114 -18.72 -0.63 18.44
C ASP A 114 -18.53 -1.63 19.58
N ASP A 115 -18.18 -1.14 20.77
CA ASP A 115 -18.27 -1.98 21.96
C ASP A 115 -19.73 -2.04 22.39
N LYS A 116 -20.33 -3.22 22.26
CA LYS A 116 -21.65 -3.47 22.85
C LYS A 116 -21.46 -3.86 24.30
N SER A 117 -21.16 -2.88 25.15
CA SER A 117 -21.28 -3.05 26.60
C SER A 117 -22.77 -3.09 26.96
N GLY A 118 -23.34 -4.30 26.92
CA GLY A 118 -24.73 -4.59 27.21
C GLY A 118 -24.88 -5.94 27.89
N GLY A 119 -24.07 -6.18 28.93
CA GLY A 119 -24.13 -7.38 29.75
C GLY A 119 -24.74 -7.10 31.11
N THR A 120 -25.98 -7.54 31.30
CA THR A 120 -26.67 -7.78 32.58
C THR A 120 -26.98 -6.56 33.47
N THR A 121 -28.27 -6.46 33.83
CA THR A 121 -28.87 -5.64 34.91
C THR A 121 -29.51 -4.31 34.50
N ASN A 122 -30.79 -4.37 34.14
CA ASN A 122 -31.83 -3.37 34.45
C ASN A 122 -31.56 -1.87 34.20
N VAL A 123 -30.93 -1.48 33.08
CA VAL A 123 -30.92 -0.06 32.67
C VAL A 123 -31.20 0.05 31.17
N SER A 124 -32.31 0.70 30.81
CA SER A 124 -32.85 0.88 29.46
C SER A 124 -32.03 1.83 28.55
N THR A 125 -30.71 1.85 28.70
CA THR A 125 -29.83 2.74 27.93
C THR A 125 -28.76 1.92 27.24
N ILE A 126 -28.93 1.69 25.94
CA ILE A 126 -27.90 1.16 25.06
C ILE A 126 -26.93 2.31 24.76
N VAL A 127 -25.72 2.26 25.32
CA VAL A 127 -24.66 3.21 24.99
C VAL A 127 -23.80 2.58 23.90
N ILE A 128 -23.97 3.04 22.65
CA ILE A 128 -23.09 2.67 21.55
C ILE A 128 -21.90 3.62 21.57
N LYS A 129 -20.72 3.12 21.93
CA LYS A 129 -19.46 3.86 21.84
C LYS A 129 -18.55 3.13 20.85
N SER A 130 -18.05 3.86 19.86
CA SER A 130 -16.92 3.41 19.03
C SER A 130 -15.70 3.30 19.96
N ASN A 131 -15.33 2.07 20.34
CA ASN A 131 -14.14 1.82 21.15
C ASN A 131 -12.86 1.86 20.31
N GLU A 132 -12.97 1.48 19.04
CA GLU A 132 -11.83 1.32 18.17
C GLU A 132 -12.09 1.95 16.80
N THR A 133 -11.23 2.89 16.41
CA THR A 133 -11.21 3.46 15.06
C THR A 133 -10.11 2.80 14.24
N TYR A 134 -10.45 2.33 13.05
CA TYR A 134 -9.56 1.66 12.12
C TYR A 134 -9.32 2.53 10.88
N SER A 135 -8.08 2.61 10.42
CA SER A 135 -7.73 3.04 9.07
C SER A 135 -7.63 1.80 8.18
N ILE A 136 -8.44 1.75 7.14
CA ILE A 136 -8.50 0.63 6.19
C ILE A 136 -7.94 1.13 4.87
N THR A 137 -6.91 0.44 4.36
CA THR A 137 -6.41 0.62 3.01
C THR A 137 -6.61 -0.65 2.20
N ALA A 138 -7.10 -0.50 0.97
CA ALA A 138 -7.42 -1.62 0.09
C ALA A 138 -7.08 -1.28 -1.36
N THR A 139 -6.80 -2.29 -2.16
CA THR A 139 -6.67 -2.17 -3.62
C THR A 139 -7.86 -2.81 -4.30
N ALA A 140 -8.31 -2.25 -5.42
CA ALA A 140 -9.39 -2.84 -6.20
C ALA A 140 -9.28 -2.47 -7.69
N VAL A 141 -9.90 -3.29 -8.54
CA VAL A 141 -10.10 -2.96 -9.95
C VAL A 141 -11.37 -2.15 -10.09
N ALA A 142 -11.29 -1.01 -10.78
CA ALA A 142 -12.41 -0.13 -11.08
C ALA A 142 -12.55 0.10 -12.59
N VAL A 143 -13.79 0.33 -13.01
CA VAL A 143 -14.15 0.69 -14.39
C VAL A 143 -14.42 2.19 -14.42
N PRO A 144 -13.65 2.98 -15.19
CA PRO A 144 -13.92 4.39 -15.37
C PRO A 144 -15.28 4.64 -16.03
N LYS A 145 -15.93 5.71 -15.60
CA LYS A 145 -17.21 6.24 -16.10
C LYS A 145 -17.08 7.76 -16.22
N ILE A 146 -18.03 8.38 -16.92
CA ILE A 146 -18.01 9.82 -17.22
C ILE A 146 -17.82 10.66 -15.94
N ASP A 147 -18.49 10.28 -14.83
CA ASP A 147 -18.50 11.06 -13.58
C ASP A 147 -17.64 10.45 -12.45
N GLY A 148 -16.81 9.44 -12.73
CA GLY A 148 -16.00 8.78 -11.71
C GLY A 148 -15.67 7.33 -12.03
N VAL A 149 -15.53 6.51 -10.99
CA VAL A 149 -15.14 5.09 -11.13
C VAL A 149 -16.16 4.20 -10.43
N LYS A 150 -16.51 3.09 -11.09
CA LYS A 150 -17.29 2.02 -10.46
C LYS A 150 -16.33 0.92 -10.03
N ILE A 151 -16.27 0.66 -8.72
CA ILE A 151 -15.35 -0.33 -8.14
C ILE A 151 -15.97 -1.72 -8.28
N LYS A 152 -15.18 -2.70 -8.77
CA LYS A 152 -15.60 -4.10 -8.79
C LYS A 152 -15.41 -4.68 -7.39
N VAL A 153 -16.51 -4.82 -6.66
CA VAL A 153 -16.54 -5.31 -5.27
C VAL A 153 -15.76 -6.61 -5.06
N GLY A 154 -15.89 -7.58 -5.98
CA GLY A 154 -15.19 -8.88 -5.89
C GLY A 154 -13.66 -8.79 -6.01
N SER A 155 -13.13 -7.67 -6.53
CA SER A 155 -11.69 -7.45 -6.70
C SER A 155 -11.03 -6.71 -5.53
N ILE A 156 -11.80 -6.36 -4.49
CA ILE A 156 -11.28 -5.64 -3.32
C ILE A 156 -10.35 -6.57 -2.52
N VAL A 157 -9.10 -6.14 -2.36
CA VAL A 157 -8.09 -6.78 -1.54
C VAL A 157 -7.67 -5.81 -0.45
N ILE A 158 -7.83 -6.20 0.82
CA ILE A 158 -7.40 -5.38 1.95
C ILE A 158 -5.88 -5.43 2.01
N THR A 159 -5.24 -4.26 1.91
CA THR A 159 -3.78 -4.14 1.99
C THR A 159 -3.33 -3.92 3.42
N SER A 160 -4.08 -3.12 4.19
CA SER A 160 -3.80 -2.91 5.60
C SER A 160 -5.05 -2.51 6.38
N THR A 161 -5.11 -2.94 7.63
CA THR A 161 -6.05 -2.46 8.65
C THR A 161 -5.23 -2.03 9.86
N ARG A 162 -5.22 -0.73 10.14
CA ARG A 162 -4.47 -0.16 11.24
C ARG A 162 -5.40 0.43 12.28
N ILE A 163 -5.24 0.05 13.54
CA ILE A 163 -5.94 0.69 14.66
C ILE A 163 -5.35 2.09 14.84
N LEU A 164 -6.18 3.13 14.73
CA LEU A 164 -5.81 4.51 14.94
C LEU A 164 -5.96 4.91 16.41
N TYR A 165 -7.06 4.48 17.02
CA TYR A 165 -7.36 4.69 18.42
C TYR A 165 -7.95 3.42 18.99
N ASN A 166 -7.38 2.96 20.10
CA ASN A 166 -7.92 1.93 20.98
C ASN A 166 -8.10 2.58 22.34
N ARG A 167 -9.32 2.62 22.88
CA ARG A 167 -9.61 3.19 24.19
C ARG A 167 -10.32 2.18 25.07
#